data_AF-A0A7W7HJW8-F1
#
_entry.id   AF-A0A7W7HJW8-F1
#
_cell.length_a   1.000
_cell.length_b   1.000
_cell.length_c   1.000
_cell.angle_alpha   90.00
_cell.angle_beta   90.00
_cell.angle_gamma   90.00
#
_symmetry.space_group_name_H-M   'P 1'
#
loop_
_entity.id
_entity.type
_entity.pdbx_description
1 polymer ?
#
loop_
_entity_poly.entity_id
_entity_poly.type
_entity_poly.pdbx_seq_one_letter_code
_entity_poly.pdbx_strand_id
1 'polypeptide(L)'
;MTDNLPSGPRLDDEQFRRLAVYGDIEHAEHGRWLYVTGDDTYDLFLLRSATVDIVREATTIEPERRVYQGRPGDFLGELSLLTGQHVYLTARVVQAGTVVRVGAGALRRVLAEQVDIADVLIEAFRARRDTIRAAAGNALEIVGRPGDAAARELRTYVSQLLLPHAWLDASGVSGLALMRSAAIAEADLPAAVITGSVLRRATPGALAEALGLTYRAGDRPADLIVVGGGPAGLGAAVYAASEGLNTVLLDCSGIGGQAAKSARIENYLGFPQGVSGETLTRLAMVQALKFGVRIFSPCAATGLDLTDPRHPAVVLADGSRVVARAVIAATGARYRRLDIARWAAFEQAGCIRYAAGELDVRGYEGLPVTVVGGANSAGQAALSLAAGGAAVRLIVRGDDLGAKMSSYLADRIRTHPAIRLHTGATVRDLLGNGTLESIVVGRDGTPGQRLDCRALFCFIGADPVSDWLTGVAKDDRGFVHTGGRSALPFQTSSPRVFAVGDLRSGSIKRVATAVGEGASAVSSVHAALADDRPPTAPR
;
A
#
# COMPACT_ATOMS: atom_id res chain seq x y z
N MET A 1 25.63 18.26 -23.13
CA MET A 1 24.52 18.53 -22.20
C MET A 1 24.77 17.71 -20.96
N THR A 2 24.85 18.38 -19.82
CA THR A 2 25.50 17.94 -18.57
C THR A 2 24.95 16.64 -17.99
N ASP A 3 25.89 15.71 -17.79
CA ASP A 3 25.79 14.32 -17.32
C ASP A 3 25.55 14.24 -15.79
N ASN A 4 24.64 15.05 -15.25
CA ASN A 4 24.43 15.19 -13.81
C ASN A 4 22.94 15.09 -13.46
N LEU A 5 22.51 13.92 -12.96
CA LEU A 5 21.31 13.71 -12.12
C LEU A 5 21.32 12.27 -11.54
N PRO A 6 20.87 12.10 -10.30
CA PRO A 6 21.67 12.13 -9.08
C PRO A 6 22.31 10.77 -8.76
N SER A 7 23.62 10.74 -8.51
CA SER A 7 24.14 9.77 -7.54
C SER A 7 23.50 10.15 -6.22
N GLY A 8 22.60 9.32 -5.68
CA GLY A 8 22.10 9.49 -4.31
C GLY A 8 23.24 9.60 -3.29
N PRO A 9 22.95 9.70 -1.99
CA PRO A 9 24.00 9.84 -0.99
C PRO A 9 25.05 8.73 -1.14
N ARG A 10 26.32 9.13 -1.00
CA ARG A 10 27.48 8.25 -1.10
C ARG A 10 27.91 7.84 0.29
N LEU A 11 28.50 6.66 0.39
CA LEU A 11 29.19 6.24 1.61
C LEU A 11 30.45 7.10 1.76
N ASP A 12 30.75 7.53 2.97
CA ASP A 12 32.09 8.06 3.27
C ASP A 12 33.14 6.93 3.27
N ASP A 13 34.42 7.28 3.35
CA ASP A 13 35.52 6.32 3.29
C ASP A 13 35.51 5.30 4.44
N GLU A 14 35.01 5.67 5.62
CA GLU A 14 34.91 4.78 6.79
C GLU A 14 33.75 3.80 6.60
N GLN A 15 32.58 4.30 6.22
CA GLN A 15 31.40 3.53 5.88
C GLN A 15 31.69 2.53 4.76
N PHE A 16 32.38 2.96 3.71
CA PHE A 16 32.79 2.09 2.60
C PHE A 16 33.69 0.95 3.10
N ARG A 17 34.70 1.26 3.92
CA ARG A 17 35.61 0.25 4.49
C ARG A 17 34.86 -0.75 5.37
N ARG A 18 33.98 -0.27 6.27
CA ARG A 18 33.15 -1.12 7.13
C ARG A 18 32.24 -2.03 6.31
N LEU A 19 31.59 -1.50 5.28
CA LEU A 19 30.73 -2.28 4.39
C LEU A 19 31.51 -3.35 3.61
N ALA A 20 32.72 -3.01 3.15
CA ALA A 20 33.56 -3.92 2.39
C ALA A 20 33.98 -5.18 3.15
N VAL A 21 33.93 -5.17 4.50
CA VAL A 21 34.22 -6.35 5.33
C VAL A 21 33.15 -7.45 5.16
N TYR A 22 31.93 -7.08 4.75
CA TYR A 22 30.81 -8.02 4.61
C TYR A 22 30.78 -8.76 3.26
N GLY A 23 31.67 -8.43 2.33
CA GLY A 23 31.64 -8.97 0.98
C GLY A 23 32.96 -9.61 0.54
N ASP A 24 32.87 -10.31 -0.59
CA ASP A 24 34.01 -10.97 -1.22
C ASP A 24 34.70 -10.01 -2.18
N ILE A 25 36.03 -9.92 -2.11
CA ILE A 25 36.82 -9.11 -3.03
C ILE A 25 37.01 -9.88 -4.33
N GLU A 26 36.70 -9.26 -5.46
CA GLU A 26 36.88 -9.85 -6.78
C GLU A 26 37.50 -8.86 -7.76
N HIS A 27 38.23 -9.39 -8.75
CA HIS A 27 38.72 -8.61 -9.88
C HIS A 27 37.67 -8.61 -11.00
N ALA A 28 37.37 -7.44 -11.54
CA ALA A 28 36.41 -7.25 -12.60
C ALA A 28 37.13 -6.75 -13.84
N GLU A 29 37.14 -7.57 -14.89
CA GLU A 29 37.78 -7.25 -16.17
C GLU A 29 36.95 -6.26 -17.00
N HIS A 30 37.60 -5.55 -17.91
CA HIS A 30 36.90 -4.69 -18.86
C HIS A 30 35.91 -5.51 -19.71
N GLY A 31 34.69 -5.00 -19.88
CA GLY A 31 33.63 -5.67 -20.62
C GLY A 31 32.88 -6.74 -19.82
N ARG A 32 33.31 -7.10 -18.59
CA ARG A 32 32.57 -7.99 -17.71
C ARG A 32 31.24 -7.36 -17.30
N TRP A 33 30.21 -8.19 -17.23
CA TRP A 33 28.87 -7.82 -16.78
C TRP A 33 28.79 -8.24 -15.32
N LEU A 34 28.52 -7.30 -14.42
CA LEU A 34 28.34 -7.61 -12.99
C LEU A 34 26.94 -8.15 -12.72
N TYR A 35 25.96 -7.66 -13.49
CA TYR A 35 24.59 -8.14 -13.56
C TYR A 35 23.95 -7.63 -14.85
N VAL A 36 22.94 -8.35 -15.33
CA VAL A 36 22.29 -8.13 -16.62
C VAL A 36 20.79 -7.92 -16.43
N THR A 37 20.20 -7.11 -17.30
CA THR A 37 18.74 -6.93 -17.34
C THR A 37 18.05 -8.28 -17.50
N GLY A 38 17.07 -8.57 -16.64
CA GLY A 38 16.33 -9.83 -16.64
C GLY A 38 16.86 -10.90 -15.67
N ASP A 39 18.06 -10.74 -15.10
CA ASP A 39 18.52 -11.62 -14.02
C ASP A 39 17.50 -11.63 -12.87
N ASP A 40 17.26 -12.80 -12.26
CA ASP A 40 16.31 -12.96 -11.15
C ASP A 40 16.66 -12.07 -9.95
N THR A 41 17.96 -11.93 -9.68
CA THR A 41 18.50 -11.09 -8.60
C THR A 41 19.99 -10.83 -8.84
N TYR A 42 20.58 -9.97 -8.02
CA TYR A 42 22.02 -9.67 -8.05
C TYR A 42 22.51 -9.27 -6.66
N ASP A 43 23.82 -9.12 -6.53
CA ASP A 43 24.48 -8.70 -5.29
C ASP A 43 24.82 -7.20 -5.30
N LEU A 44 24.99 -6.61 -4.11
CA LEU A 44 25.50 -5.26 -4.00
C LEU A 44 27.00 -5.25 -4.36
N PHE A 45 27.45 -4.32 -5.21
CA PHE A 45 28.86 -4.19 -5.54
C PHE A 45 29.45 -2.87 -5.04
N LEU A 46 30.55 -2.92 -4.30
CA LEU A 46 31.35 -1.73 -3.96
C LEU A 46 32.50 -1.59 -4.96
N LEU A 47 32.72 -0.40 -5.50
CA LEU A 47 33.74 -0.14 -6.51
C LEU A 47 35.00 0.37 -5.84
N ARG A 48 36.02 -0.48 -5.66
CA ARG A 48 37.31 -0.05 -5.08
C ARG A 48 38.18 0.69 -6.08
N SER A 49 38.29 0.14 -7.28
CA SER A 49 39.11 0.73 -8.36
C SER A 49 38.52 0.55 -9.76
N ALA A 50 37.45 -0.23 -9.90
CA ALA A 50 36.74 -0.39 -11.16
C ALA A 50 35.83 0.82 -11.45
N THR A 51 35.63 1.09 -12.75
CA THR A 51 34.59 2.01 -13.24
C THR A 51 33.56 1.20 -13.99
N VAL A 52 32.28 1.41 -13.69
CA VAL A 52 31.17 0.60 -14.20
C VAL A 52 30.09 1.52 -14.74
N ASP A 53 29.69 1.30 -15.99
CA ASP A 53 28.54 1.97 -16.58
C ASP A 53 27.27 1.17 -16.24
N ILE A 54 26.26 1.87 -15.73
CA ILE A 54 24.91 1.34 -15.65
C ILE A 54 24.16 1.78 -16.89
N VAL A 55 23.79 0.80 -17.70
CA VAL A 55 23.21 1.02 -19.03
C VAL A 55 21.81 0.44 -19.09
N ARG A 56 20.95 1.14 -19.82
CA ARG A 56 19.77 0.53 -20.42
C ARG A 56 20.21 -0.05 -21.75
N GLU A 57 20.03 -1.36 -21.90
CA GLU A 57 20.29 -2.04 -23.17
C GLU A 57 19.40 -1.50 -24.29
N ALA A 58 19.88 -1.63 -25.52
CA ALA A 58 19.11 -1.25 -26.70
C ALA A 58 17.81 -2.05 -26.78
N THR A 59 16.71 -1.39 -27.12
CA THR A 59 15.46 -2.04 -27.54
C THR A 59 15.24 -1.88 -29.02
N THR A 60 14.19 -2.55 -29.52
CA THR A 60 13.72 -2.43 -30.90
C THR A 60 13.41 -0.99 -31.32
N ILE A 61 13.16 -0.09 -30.38
CA ILE A 61 12.74 1.30 -30.65
C ILE A 61 13.73 2.35 -30.15
N GLU A 62 14.64 2.02 -29.24
CA GLU A 62 15.61 2.98 -28.71
C GLU A 62 17.01 2.37 -28.56
N PRO A 63 18.09 3.10 -28.93
CA PRO A 63 19.45 2.62 -28.77
C PRO A 63 19.84 2.45 -27.29
N GLU A 64 20.96 1.78 -27.04
CA GLU A 64 21.56 1.67 -25.69
C GLU A 64 21.75 3.09 -25.12
N ARG A 65 21.44 3.25 -23.84
CA ARG A 65 21.59 4.52 -23.14
C ARG A 65 22.29 4.30 -21.81
N ARG A 66 23.41 4.99 -21.59
CA ARG A 66 24.01 5.08 -20.25
C ARG A 66 23.10 5.88 -19.33
N VAL A 67 22.72 5.27 -18.21
CA VAL A 67 21.86 5.87 -17.18
C VAL A 67 22.73 6.63 -16.19
N TYR A 68 23.76 5.98 -15.65
CA TYR A 68 24.79 6.61 -14.84
C TYR A 68 26.09 5.81 -14.87
N GLN A 69 27.17 6.39 -14.33
CA GLN A 69 28.46 5.72 -14.19
C GLN A 69 28.86 5.67 -12.72
N GLY A 70 29.14 4.46 -12.22
CA GLY A 70 29.76 4.24 -10.93
C GLY A 70 31.29 4.34 -11.04
N ARG A 71 31.91 5.09 -10.13
CA ARG A 71 33.36 5.32 -10.07
C ARG A 71 33.96 4.69 -8.81
N PRO A 72 35.30 4.60 -8.70
CA PRO A 72 35.94 4.22 -7.45
C PRO A 72 35.42 5.01 -6.25
N GLY A 73 35.10 4.32 -5.16
CA GLY A 73 34.42 4.86 -3.98
C GLY A 73 32.89 4.75 -4.01
N ASP A 74 32.29 4.44 -5.16
CA ASP A 74 30.83 4.25 -5.28
C ASP A 74 30.40 2.81 -4.97
N PHE A 75 29.09 2.61 -4.86
CA PHE A 75 28.47 1.30 -4.83
C PHE A 75 27.33 1.19 -5.85
N LEU A 76 27.08 -0.03 -6.32
CA LEU A 76 26.05 -0.38 -7.28
C LEU A 76 25.00 -1.25 -6.60
N GLY A 77 23.75 -0.82 -6.72
CA GLY A 77 22.61 -1.42 -6.05
C GLY A 77 21.41 -0.50 -6.06
N GLU A 78 20.22 -1.07 -6.06
CA GLU A 78 18.96 -0.33 -5.97
C GLU A 78 17.89 -1.17 -5.25
N LEU A 79 16.65 -0.70 -5.23
CA LEU A 79 15.57 -1.25 -4.41
C LEU A 79 15.18 -2.71 -4.76
N SER A 80 15.49 -3.20 -5.97
CA SER A 80 15.38 -4.63 -6.32
C SER A 80 16.14 -5.56 -5.37
N LEU A 81 17.28 -5.12 -4.82
CA LEU A 81 18.04 -5.88 -3.83
C LEU A 81 17.25 -6.15 -2.54
N LEU A 82 16.28 -5.29 -2.21
CA LEU A 82 15.40 -5.45 -1.05
C LEU A 82 14.07 -6.10 -1.40
N THR A 83 13.56 -5.83 -2.60
CA THR A 83 12.26 -6.35 -3.07
C THR A 83 12.36 -7.75 -3.70
N GLY A 84 13.57 -8.22 -4.03
CA GLY A 84 13.78 -9.51 -4.71
C GLY A 84 13.30 -9.50 -6.17
N GLN A 85 13.23 -8.32 -6.78
CA GLN A 85 12.76 -8.15 -8.16
C GLN A 85 13.88 -8.36 -9.17
N HIS A 86 13.50 -8.72 -10.40
CA HIS A 86 14.41 -8.84 -11.53
C HIS A 86 15.21 -7.54 -11.75
N VAL A 87 16.41 -7.72 -12.29
CA VAL A 87 17.33 -6.64 -12.60
C VAL A 87 16.80 -5.82 -13.78
N TYR A 88 16.73 -4.50 -13.61
CA TYR A 88 16.16 -3.57 -14.60
C TYR A 88 17.17 -2.92 -15.53
N LEU A 89 18.44 -2.86 -15.12
CA LEU A 89 19.53 -2.22 -15.86
C LEU A 89 20.78 -3.09 -15.77
N THR A 90 21.60 -3.01 -16.80
CA THR A 90 22.82 -3.80 -16.90
C THR A 90 24.01 -3.03 -16.35
N ALA A 91 24.87 -3.70 -15.57
CA ALA A 91 26.13 -3.15 -15.09
C ALA A 91 27.31 -3.69 -15.88
N ARG A 92 27.93 -2.83 -16.69
CA ARG A 92 29.08 -3.19 -17.55
C ARG A 92 30.35 -2.50 -17.06
N VAL A 93 31.38 -3.28 -16.78
CA VAL A 93 32.69 -2.76 -16.37
C VAL A 93 33.36 -2.09 -17.57
N VAL A 94 33.64 -0.79 -17.46
CA VAL A 94 34.29 0.00 -18.52
C VAL A 94 35.77 0.26 -18.21
N GLN A 95 36.16 0.18 -16.93
CA GLN A 95 37.56 0.17 -16.52
C GLN A 95 37.76 -0.99 -15.55
N ALA A 96 38.69 -1.89 -15.90
CA ALA A 96 39.02 -3.03 -15.06
C ALA A 96 39.53 -2.58 -13.69
N GLY A 97 39.23 -3.36 -12.66
CA GLY A 97 39.63 -3.03 -11.30
C GLY A 97 39.05 -4.00 -10.28
N THR A 98 39.12 -3.62 -9.01
CA THR A 98 38.63 -4.42 -7.89
C THR A 98 37.23 -3.95 -7.51
N VAL A 99 36.35 -4.92 -7.29
CA VAL A 99 35.03 -4.69 -6.68
C VAL A 99 34.86 -5.59 -5.45
N VAL A 100 33.93 -5.22 -4.56
CA VAL A 100 33.53 -6.04 -3.42
C VAL A 100 32.09 -6.45 -3.60
N ARG A 101 31.85 -7.75 -3.74
CA ARG A 101 30.52 -8.33 -3.92
C ARG A 101 29.92 -8.68 -2.55
N VAL A 102 28.85 -7.99 -2.18
CA VAL A 102 28.12 -8.18 -0.93
C VAL A 102 26.82 -8.90 -1.22
N GLY A 103 26.77 -10.19 -0.87
CA GLY A 103 25.61 -11.04 -1.12
C GLY A 103 24.36 -10.61 -0.33
N ALA A 104 23.16 -10.99 -0.80
CA ALA A 104 21.89 -10.61 -0.18
C ALA A 104 21.81 -10.90 1.33
N GLY A 105 22.35 -12.03 1.79
CA GLY A 105 22.41 -12.37 3.23
C GLY A 105 23.33 -11.45 4.02
N ALA A 106 24.46 -11.06 3.45
CA ALA A 106 25.39 -10.11 4.06
C ALA A 106 24.82 -8.68 4.06
N LEU A 107 24.15 -8.27 2.99
CA LEU A 107 23.45 -7.00 2.90
C LEU A 107 22.39 -6.86 4.00
N ARG A 108 21.57 -7.89 4.24
CA ARG A 108 20.58 -7.87 5.33
C ARG A 108 21.23 -7.70 6.70
N ARG A 109 22.37 -8.35 6.95
CA ARG A 109 23.14 -8.16 8.19
C ARG A 109 23.63 -6.73 8.33
N VAL A 110 24.22 -6.15 7.28
CA VAL A 110 24.63 -4.74 7.27
C VAL A 110 23.46 -3.81 7.60
N LEU A 111 22.30 -4.01 6.95
CA LEU A 111 21.13 -3.17 7.16
C LEU A 111 20.56 -3.25 8.59
N ALA A 112 20.81 -4.36 9.28
CA ALA A 112 20.42 -4.57 10.67
C ALA A 112 21.47 -4.06 11.67
N GLU A 113 22.77 -4.25 11.38
CA GLU A 113 23.87 -4.01 12.33
C GLU A 113 24.50 -2.61 12.18
N GLN A 114 24.42 -1.97 11.01
CA GLN A 114 25.14 -0.74 10.67
C GLN A 114 24.14 0.36 10.26
N VAL A 115 23.53 1.04 11.24
CA VAL A 115 22.44 1.99 11.02
C VAL A 115 22.83 3.14 10.08
N ASP A 116 24.01 3.72 10.28
CA ASP A 116 24.53 4.84 9.47
C ASP A 116 24.73 4.45 8.00
N ILE A 117 25.26 3.24 7.75
CA ILE A 117 25.42 2.70 6.39
C ILE A 117 24.04 2.39 5.79
N ALA A 118 23.14 1.80 6.58
CA ALA A 118 21.81 1.41 6.12
C ALA A 118 21.00 2.60 5.62
N ASP A 119 21.07 3.74 6.33
CA ASP A 119 20.34 4.95 5.95
C ASP A 119 20.84 5.51 4.61
N VAL A 120 22.17 5.57 4.41
CA VAL A 120 22.76 5.97 3.12
C VAL A 120 22.36 5.02 2.00
N LEU A 121 22.45 3.70 2.21
CA LEU A 121 22.07 2.71 1.21
C LEU A 121 20.60 2.83 0.81
N ILE A 122 19.68 2.95 1.77
CA ILE A 122 18.24 3.02 1.50
C ILE A 122 17.88 4.30 0.77
N GLU A 123 18.45 5.45 1.18
CA GLU A 123 18.22 6.71 0.51
C GLU A 123 18.76 6.68 -0.92
N ALA A 124 19.97 6.13 -1.12
CA ALA A 124 20.54 5.95 -2.45
C ALA A 124 19.71 4.99 -3.33
N PHE A 125 19.23 3.87 -2.78
CA PHE A 125 18.38 2.93 -3.52
C PHE A 125 17.08 3.59 -3.96
N ARG A 126 16.46 4.41 -3.10
CA ARG A 126 15.25 5.17 -3.45
C ARG A 126 15.51 6.21 -4.53
N ALA A 127 16.58 7.00 -4.40
CA ALA A 127 16.94 8.02 -5.39
C ALA A 127 17.26 7.39 -6.76
N ARG A 128 17.97 6.26 -6.76
CA ARG A 128 18.25 5.49 -7.99
C ARG A 128 16.97 4.92 -8.58
N ARG A 129 16.02 4.41 -7.78
CA ARG A 129 14.74 3.90 -8.28
C ARG A 129 13.95 4.94 -9.07
N ASP A 130 13.93 6.18 -8.61
CA ASP A 130 13.27 7.28 -9.32
C ASP A 130 13.97 7.58 -10.66
N THR A 131 15.30 7.46 -10.70
CA THR A 131 16.11 7.61 -11.92
C THR A 131 15.92 6.44 -12.89
N ILE A 132 15.91 5.21 -12.38
CA ILE A 132 15.63 3.99 -13.15
C ILE A 132 14.22 4.08 -13.73
N ARG A 133 13.22 4.52 -12.97
CA ARG A 133 11.85 4.70 -13.49
C ARG A 133 11.80 5.65 -14.68
N ALA A 134 12.63 6.70 -14.69
CA ALA A 134 12.71 7.63 -15.83
C ALA A 134 13.50 7.07 -17.03
N ALA A 135 14.36 6.08 -16.83
CA ALA A 135 15.23 5.53 -17.86
C ALA A 135 14.79 4.15 -18.39
N ALA A 136 14.29 3.26 -17.54
CA ALA A 136 14.11 1.82 -17.76
C ALA A 136 12.80 1.46 -18.46
N GLY A 137 12.40 2.25 -19.46
CA GLY A 137 11.15 2.05 -20.19
C GLY A 137 11.05 0.78 -21.03
N ASN A 138 11.75 -0.31 -20.69
CA ASN A 138 11.85 -1.53 -21.50
C ASN A 138 11.65 -2.85 -20.69
N ALA A 139 11.73 -2.82 -19.35
CA ALA A 139 11.53 -4.04 -18.55
C ALA A 139 10.04 -4.34 -18.33
N LEU A 140 9.25 -3.27 -18.17
CA LEU A 140 7.79 -3.30 -18.09
C LEU A 140 7.25 -2.06 -18.80
N GLU A 141 6.71 -2.24 -19.98
CA GLU A 141 6.02 -1.20 -20.73
C GLU A 141 4.51 -1.44 -20.65
N ILE A 142 3.76 -0.44 -20.21
CA ILE A 142 2.31 -0.54 -20.11
C ILE A 142 1.69 0.49 -21.04
N VAL A 143 0.86 0.01 -21.97
CA VAL A 143 0.09 0.85 -22.88
C VAL A 143 -1.38 0.80 -22.49
N GLY A 144 -2.01 1.97 -22.41
CA GLY A 144 -3.42 2.07 -22.02
C GLY A 144 -4.00 3.46 -22.24
N ARG A 145 -5.32 3.57 -22.07
CA ARG A 145 -6.05 4.84 -22.17
C ARG A 145 -6.26 5.45 -20.78
N PRO A 146 -5.91 6.73 -20.53
CA PRO A 146 -6.07 7.34 -19.19
C PRO A 146 -7.50 7.31 -18.63
N GLY A 147 -8.51 7.31 -19.50
CA GLY A 147 -9.92 7.25 -19.12
C GLY A 147 -10.41 5.85 -18.70
N ASP A 148 -9.71 4.79 -19.07
CA ASP A 148 -10.15 3.41 -18.83
C ASP A 148 -9.95 3.01 -17.35
N ALA A 149 -10.93 2.28 -16.80
CA ALA A 149 -10.92 1.78 -15.44
C ALA A 149 -9.83 0.74 -15.21
N ALA A 150 -9.70 -0.23 -16.13
CA ALA A 150 -8.68 -1.28 -16.02
C ALA A 150 -7.27 -0.69 -16.10
N ALA A 151 -7.04 0.26 -17.01
CA ALA A 151 -5.79 0.98 -17.12
C ALA A 151 -5.43 1.74 -15.83
N ARG A 152 -6.39 2.44 -15.23
CA ARG A 152 -6.18 3.17 -13.96
C ARG A 152 -5.85 2.24 -12.82
N GLU A 153 -6.57 1.13 -12.69
CA GLU A 153 -6.31 0.11 -11.67
C GLU A 153 -4.90 -0.46 -11.78
N LEU A 154 -4.50 -0.87 -13.00
CA LEU A 154 -3.15 -1.37 -13.27
C LEU A 154 -2.08 -0.32 -12.93
N ARG A 155 -2.29 0.94 -13.33
CA ARG A 155 -1.37 2.06 -13.03
C ARG A 155 -1.22 2.29 -11.52
N THR A 156 -2.32 2.25 -10.78
CA THR A 156 -2.30 2.37 -9.32
C THR A 156 -1.51 1.22 -8.69
N TYR A 157 -1.78 -0.01 -9.11
CA TYR A 157 -1.11 -1.21 -8.59
C TYR A 157 0.42 -1.15 -8.78
N VAL A 158 0.90 -0.89 -10.01
CA VAL A 158 2.35 -0.83 -10.28
C VAL A 158 3.04 0.30 -9.54
N SER A 159 2.33 1.41 -9.29
CA SER A 159 2.84 2.54 -8.51
C SER A 159 2.94 2.20 -7.02
N GLN A 160 1.92 1.53 -6.47
CA GLN A 160 1.90 1.10 -5.05
C GLN A 160 3.00 0.10 -4.72
N LEU A 161 3.36 -0.79 -5.67
CA LEU A 161 4.43 -1.77 -5.48
C LEU A 161 5.83 -1.28 -5.88
N LEU A 162 5.95 -0.02 -6.31
CA LEU A 162 7.22 0.57 -6.76
C LEU A 162 7.87 -0.21 -7.90
N LEU A 163 7.05 -0.74 -8.81
CA LEU A 163 7.51 -1.39 -10.04
C LEU A 163 8.02 -0.32 -11.00
N PRO A 164 9.29 -0.38 -11.43
CA PRO A 164 9.78 0.43 -12.54
C PRO A 164 9.02 0.05 -13.81
N HIS A 165 8.35 1.03 -14.42
CA HIS A 165 7.56 0.84 -15.63
C HIS A 165 7.53 2.11 -16.47
N ALA A 166 7.38 1.94 -17.79
CA ALA A 166 6.91 3.00 -18.68
C ALA A 166 5.38 2.94 -18.79
N TRP A 167 4.74 4.11 -18.73
CA TRP A 167 3.31 4.25 -19.02
C TRP A 167 3.14 5.03 -20.32
N LEU A 168 2.62 4.37 -21.35
CA LEU A 168 2.41 4.94 -22.67
C LEU A 168 0.91 5.14 -22.93
N ASP A 169 0.53 6.34 -23.37
CA ASP A 169 -0.82 6.58 -23.86
C ASP A 169 -0.99 5.91 -25.23
N ALA A 170 -2.01 5.05 -25.35
CA ALA A 170 -2.33 4.36 -26.61
C ALA A 170 -2.57 5.32 -27.80
N SER A 171 -2.97 6.57 -27.55
CA SER A 171 -3.14 7.61 -28.57
C SER A 171 -1.86 8.36 -28.92
N GLY A 172 -0.80 8.21 -28.12
CA GLY A 172 0.48 8.88 -28.32
C GLY A 172 1.38 8.14 -29.31
N VAL A 173 2.36 8.86 -29.88
CA VAL A 173 3.32 8.31 -30.86
C VAL A 173 4.03 7.05 -30.33
N SER A 174 4.55 7.11 -29.09
CA SER A 174 5.25 5.98 -28.48
C SER A 174 4.31 4.79 -28.18
N GLY A 175 3.07 5.06 -27.75
CA GLY A 175 2.09 4.00 -27.51
C GLY A 175 1.67 3.29 -28.79
N LEU A 176 1.41 4.05 -29.86
CA LEU A 176 1.13 3.50 -31.20
C LEU A 176 2.31 2.69 -31.75
N ALA A 177 3.55 3.13 -31.51
CA ALA A 177 4.74 2.41 -31.92
C ALA A 177 4.86 1.06 -31.18
N LEU A 178 4.69 1.04 -29.85
CA LEU A 178 4.69 -0.19 -29.06
C LEU A 178 3.56 -1.13 -29.47
N MET A 179 2.36 -0.61 -29.69
CA MET A 179 1.22 -1.44 -30.11
C MET A 179 1.47 -2.12 -31.46
N ARG A 180 2.12 -1.43 -32.40
CA ARG A 180 2.50 -2.00 -33.70
C ARG A 180 3.60 -3.06 -33.56
N SER A 181 4.65 -2.79 -32.79
CA SER A 181 5.79 -3.72 -32.65
C SER A 181 5.40 -5.00 -31.90
N ALA A 182 4.55 -4.88 -30.88
CA ALA A 182 4.11 -5.99 -30.04
C ALA A 182 2.80 -6.66 -30.52
N ALA A 183 2.26 -6.26 -31.68
CA ALA A 183 0.99 -6.74 -32.23
C ALA A 183 -0.17 -6.69 -31.18
N ILE A 184 -0.36 -5.52 -30.59
CA ILE A 184 -1.41 -5.21 -29.61
C ILE A 184 -2.51 -4.42 -30.32
N ALA A 185 -3.74 -4.92 -30.31
CA ALA A 185 -4.90 -4.22 -30.83
C ALA A 185 -5.53 -3.30 -29.76
N GLU A 186 -6.39 -2.36 -30.18
CA GLU A 186 -7.18 -1.53 -29.24
C GLU A 186 -8.02 -2.36 -28.27
N ALA A 187 -8.53 -3.51 -28.72
CA ALA A 187 -9.30 -4.44 -27.89
C ALA A 187 -8.45 -5.18 -26.83
N ASP A 188 -7.12 -5.13 -26.96
CA ASP A 188 -6.18 -5.75 -26.03
C ASP A 188 -5.78 -4.81 -24.88
N LEU A 189 -6.26 -3.56 -24.87
CA LEU A 189 -5.87 -2.57 -23.86
C LEU A 189 -6.62 -2.75 -22.52
N PRO A 190 -6.00 -2.39 -21.38
CA PRO A 190 -4.58 -2.07 -21.24
C PRO A 190 -3.71 -3.32 -21.48
N ALA A 191 -2.52 -3.13 -22.01
CA ALA A 191 -1.56 -4.22 -22.25
C ALA A 191 -0.22 -3.93 -21.59
N ALA A 192 0.48 -4.98 -21.16
CA ALA A 192 1.82 -4.88 -20.59
C ALA A 192 2.81 -5.74 -21.39
N VAL A 193 3.99 -5.20 -21.66
CA VAL A 193 5.10 -5.91 -22.30
C VAL A 193 6.20 -6.11 -21.27
N ILE A 194 6.57 -7.37 -21.04
CA ILE A 194 7.55 -7.81 -20.02
C ILE A 194 8.60 -8.64 -20.74
N THR A 195 9.82 -8.12 -20.90
CA THR A 195 10.94 -8.86 -21.53
C THR A 195 10.55 -9.61 -22.82
N GLY A 196 9.76 -8.96 -23.68
CA GLY A 196 9.30 -9.51 -24.97
C GLY A 196 8.02 -10.35 -24.93
N SER A 197 7.48 -10.65 -23.74
CA SER A 197 6.16 -11.27 -23.56
C SER A 197 5.07 -10.19 -23.49
N VAL A 198 3.93 -10.45 -24.13
CA VAL A 198 2.81 -9.50 -24.18
C VAL A 198 1.64 -10.02 -23.37
N LEU A 199 1.30 -9.32 -22.30
CA LEU A 199 0.06 -9.49 -21.54
C LEU A 199 -1.02 -8.59 -22.14
N ARG A 200 -1.92 -9.20 -22.92
CA ARG A 200 -3.13 -8.54 -23.45
C ARG A 200 -4.20 -8.48 -22.36
N ARG A 201 -4.94 -7.37 -22.29
CA ARG A 201 -5.95 -7.08 -21.25
C ARG A 201 -5.35 -7.31 -19.86
N ALA A 202 -4.18 -6.74 -19.65
CA ALA A 202 -3.37 -6.90 -18.46
C ALA A 202 -4.15 -6.48 -17.22
N THR A 203 -4.14 -7.34 -16.21
CA THR A 203 -4.70 -7.08 -14.88
C THR A 203 -3.58 -7.08 -13.85
N PRO A 204 -3.78 -6.47 -12.67
CA PRO A 204 -2.81 -6.58 -11.56
C PRO A 204 -2.41 -8.02 -11.27
N GLY A 205 -3.36 -8.97 -11.27
CA GLY A 205 -3.09 -10.39 -11.02
C GLY A 205 -2.23 -11.05 -12.08
N ALA A 206 -2.58 -10.88 -13.37
CA ALA A 206 -1.80 -11.44 -14.47
C ALA A 206 -0.38 -10.85 -14.53
N LEU A 207 -0.26 -9.54 -14.27
CA LEU A 207 1.04 -8.88 -14.17
C LEU A 207 1.86 -9.41 -12.99
N ALA A 208 1.24 -9.56 -11.83
CA ALA A 208 1.91 -10.08 -10.63
C ALA A 208 2.45 -11.50 -10.83
N GLU A 209 1.66 -12.37 -11.44
CA GLU A 209 2.05 -13.76 -11.73
C GLU A 209 3.27 -13.78 -12.67
N ALA A 210 3.22 -12.98 -13.75
CA ALA A 210 4.33 -12.85 -14.70
C ALA A 210 5.61 -12.29 -14.06
N LEU A 211 5.47 -11.43 -13.04
CA LEU A 211 6.59 -10.84 -12.29
C LEU A 211 7.00 -11.63 -11.05
N GLY A 212 6.35 -12.77 -10.75
CA GLY A 212 6.63 -13.56 -9.55
C GLY A 212 6.26 -12.88 -8.23
N LEU A 213 5.31 -11.94 -8.24
CA LEU A 213 4.83 -11.19 -7.07
C LEU A 213 3.69 -11.89 -6.31
N THR A 214 3.25 -13.04 -6.82
CA THR A 214 2.28 -13.93 -6.15
C THR A 214 3.00 -14.92 -5.24
N TYR A 215 2.32 -15.38 -4.20
CA TYR A 215 2.86 -16.38 -3.29
C TYR A 215 3.09 -17.72 -4.03
N ARG A 216 4.21 -18.40 -3.72
CA ARG A 216 4.54 -19.73 -4.27
C ARG A 216 4.91 -20.69 -3.15
N ALA A 217 4.38 -21.92 -3.20
CA ALA A 217 4.72 -22.97 -2.23
C ALA A 217 6.21 -23.38 -2.33
N GLY A 218 6.85 -23.66 -1.19
CA GLY A 218 8.31 -23.93 -1.10
C GLY A 218 9.13 -22.75 -0.57
N ASP A 219 8.47 -21.60 -0.42
CA ASP A 219 8.93 -20.46 0.33
C ASP A 219 9.34 -20.82 1.77
N ARG A 220 10.37 -20.15 2.33
CA ARG A 220 10.85 -20.37 3.71
C ARG A 220 9.67 -20.40 4.70
N PRO A 221 9.72 -21.24 5.76
CA PRO A 221 8.67 -21.28 6.78
C PRO A 221 8.35 -19.89 7.31
N ALA A 222 7.05 -19.58 7.44
CA ALA A 222 6.60 -18.32 8.01
C ALA A 222 6.32 -18.50 9.51
N ASP A 223 6.98 -17.69 10.34
CA ASP A 223 6.60 -17.59 11.75
C ASP A 223 5.26 -16.84 11.87
N LEU A 224 5.07 -15.82 11.03
CA LEU A 224 3.90 -14.97 11.03
C LEU A 224 3.43 -14.66 9.60
N ILE A 225 2.12 -14.82 9.36
CA ILE A 225 1.44 -14.24 8.20
C ILE A 225 0.64 -13.01 8.65
N VAL A 226 0.83 -11.90 7.96
CA VAL A 226 0.00 -10.69 8.09
C VAL A 226 -0.88 -10.58 6.85
N VAL A 227 -2.19 -10.52 7.03
CA VAL A 227 -3.17 -10.42 5.93
C VAL A 227 -3.76 -9.02 5.87
N GLY A 228 -3.39 -8.25 4.84
CA GLY A 228 -3.79 -6.88 4.59
C GLY A 228 -2.61 -5.90 4.65
N GLY A 229 -2.27 -5.30 3.52
CA GLY A 229 -1.15 -4.36 3.33
C GLY A 229 -1.48 -2.90 3.69
N GLY A 230 -2.50 -2.66 4.51
CA GLY A 230 -2.81 -1.32 5.03
C GLY A 230 -1.88 -0.89 6.18
N PRO A 231 -2.10 0.29 6.78
CA PRO A 231 -1.26 0.80 7.88
C PRO A 231 -1.09 -0.17 9.05
N ALA A 232 -2.15 -0.88 9.46
CA ALA A 232 -2.07 -1.86 10.54
C ALA A 232 -1.17 -3.06 10.18
N GLY A 233 -1.35 -3.62 8.99
CA GLY A 233 -0.53 -4.77 8.58
C GLY A 233 0.91 -4.39 8.29
N LEU A 234 1.16 -3.21 7.72
CA LEU A 234 2.52 -2.68 7.57
C LEU A 234 3.20 -2.45 8.93
N GLY A 235 2.48 -1.89 9.90
CA GLY A 235 2.97 -1.74 11.28
C GLY A 235 3.33 -3.09 11.92
N ALA A 236 2.43 -4.08 11.80
CA ALA A 236 2.69 -5.43 12.28
C ALA A 236 3.90 -6.09 11.60
N ALA A 237 3.99 -5.97 10.27
CA ALA A 237 5.06 -6.59 9.49
C ALA A 237 6.44 -6.01 9.80
N VAL A 238 6.54 -4.67 9.93
CA VAL A 238 7.79 -4.00 10.31
C VAL A 238 8.26 -4.47 11.68
N TYR A 239 7.38 -4.42 12.69
CA TYR A 239 7.75 -4.80 14.06
C TYR A 239 8.12 -6.28 14.14
N ALA A 240 7.30 -7.18 13.59
CA ALA A 240 7.54 -8.61 13.61
C ALA A 240 8.89 -8.99 12.97
N ALA A 241 9.20 -8.42 11.80
CA ALA A 241 10.47 -8.70 11.14
C ALA A 241 11.67 -8.08 11.87
N SER A 242 11.51 -6.87 12.45
CA SER A 242 12.56 -6.25 13.28
C SER A 242 12.86 -7.03 14.56
N GLU A 243 11.89 -7.77 15.08
CA GLU A 243 12.01 -8.65 16.25
C GLU A 243 12.38 -10.10 15.87
N GLY A 244 12.73 -10.35 14.61
CA GLY A 244 13.33 -11.59 14.13
C GLY A 244 12.36 -12.66 13.63
N LEU A 245 11.06 -12.36 13.47
CA LEU A 245 10.09 -13.30 12.92
C LEU A 245 10.19 -13.37 11.38
N ASN A 246 10.22 -14.59 10.82
CA ASN A 246 10.08 -14.79 9.38
C ASN A 246 8.67 -14.41 8.94
N THR A 247 8.49 -13.18 8.49
CA THR A 247 7.17 -12.57 8.26
C THR A 247 6.80 -12.56 6.77
N VAL A 248 5.57 -12.96 6.49
CA VAL A 248 4.92 -12.87 5.17
C VAL A 248 3.76 -11.89 5.25
N LEU A 249 3.70 -10.91 4.34
CA LEU A 249 2.59 -9.97 4.20
C LEU A 249 1.84 -10.28 2.90
N LEU A 250 0.53 -10.55 3.00
CA LEU A 250 -0.35 -10.85 1.87
C LEU A 250 -1.37 -9.72 1.70
N ASP A 251 -1.52 -9.16 0.51
CA ASP A 251 -2.57 -8.18 0.22
C ASP A 251 -3.32 -8.48 -1.09
N CYS A 252 -4.64 -8.29 -1.10
CA CYS A 252 -5.53 -8.62 -2.21
C CYS A 252 -5.48 -7.67 -3.43
N SER A 253 -4.89 -6.48 -3.32
CA SER A 253 -5.02 -5.42 -4.34
C SER A 253 -3.81 -4.52 -4.51
N GLY A 254 -2.94 -4.41 -3.51
CA GLY A 254 -1.77 -3.53 -3.50
C GLY A 254 -1.52 -2.94 -2.12
N ILE A 255 -0.30 -2.49 -1.87
CA ILE A 255 0.10 -1.97 -0.57
C ILE A 255 -0.47 -0.57 -0.31
N GLY A 256 -0.90 -0.35 0.93
CA GLY A 256 -1.33 0.91 1.50
C GLY A 256 -2.81 0.99 1.88
N GLY A 257 -3.63 0.01 1.45
CA GLY A 257 -5.03 -0.11 1.85
C GLY A 257 -5.83 1.17 1.60
N GLN A 258 -6.79 1.48 2.50
CA GLN A 258 -7.58 2.71 2.38
C GLN A 258 -6.75 3.99 2.53
N ALA A 259 -5.72 3.96 3.37
CA ALA A 259 -4.92 5.15 3.67
C ALA A 259 -4.21 5.68 2.43
N ALA A 260 -3.77 4.81 1.52
CA ALA A 260 -3.13 5.23 0.26
C ALA A 260 -3.97 6.20 -0.59
N LYS A 261 -5.29 6.21 -0.42
CA LYS A 261 -6.20 7.10 -1.17
C LYS A 261 -6.29 8.51 -0.56
N SER A 262 -5.75 8.71 0.64
CA SER A 262 -5.75 10.01 1.31
C SER A 262 -4.69 10.93 0.70
N ALA A 263 -5.13 12.03 0.09
CA ALA A 263 -4.25 13.04 -0.50
C ALA A 263 -3.30 13.65 0.53
N ARG A 264 -3.76 13.86 1.77
CA ARG A 264 -2.96 14.38 2.88
C ARG A 264 -3.48 13.90 4.23
N ILE A 265 -2.56 13.50 5.10
CA ILE A 265 -2.79 13.10 6.49
C ILE A 265 -1.99 14.07 7.36
N GLU A 266 -2.66 14.95 8.08
CA GLU A 266 -2.01 15.98 8.91
C GLU A 266 -1.90 15.59 10.38
N ASN A 267 -2.68 14.59 10.81
CA ASN A 267 -2.74 14.11 12.19
C ASN A 267 -1.89 12.85 12.44
N TYR A 268 -0.87 12.63 11.62
CA TYR A 268 0.12 11.56 11.84
C TYR A 268 1.40 12.19 12.43
N LEU A 269 1.67 11.85 13.69
CA LEU A 269 2.79 12.40 14.45
C LEU A 269 4.12 12.15 13.72
N GLY A 270 4.99 13.16 13.68
CA GLY A 270 6.29 13.12 12.98
C GLY A 270 6.29 13.80 11.61
N PHE A 271 5.12 14.15 11.05
CA PHE A 271 5.01 14.89 9.79
C PHE A 271 4.36 16.26 10.01
N PRO A 272 5.13 17.31 10.39
CA PRO A 272 4.57 18.62 10.75
C PRO A 272 3.83 19.31 9.59
N GLN A 273 4.18 18.98 8.34
CA GLN A 273 3.49 19.47 7.14
C GLN A 273 2.45 18.47 6.61
N GLY A 274 2.14 17.42 7.37
CA GLY A 274 1.37 16.27 6.91
C GLY A 274 2.11 15.43 5.87
N VAL A 275 1.52 14.28 5.55
CA VAL A 275 2.07 13.31 4.58
C VAL A 275 0.93 12.72 3.75
N SER A 276 1.13 12.49 2.45
CA SER A 276 0.13 11.75 1.68
C SER A 276 0.07 10.31 2.17
N GLY A 277 -1.11 9.69 2.17
CA GLY A 277 -1.23 8.31 2.62
C GLY A 277 -0.48 7.31 1.74
N GLU A 278 -0.36 7.61 0.44
CA GLU A 278 0.52 6.88 -0.48
C GLU A 278 1.98 6.97 -0.02
N THR A 279 2.48 8.16 0.29
CA THR A 279 3.87 8.33 0.76
C THR A 279 4.10 7.60 2.07
N LEU A 280 3.18 7.74 3.03
CA LEU A 280 3.28 7.10 4.34
C LEU A 280 3.38 5.57 4.21
N THR A 281 2.47 4.97 3.44
CA THR A 281 2.42 3.51 3.27
C THR A 281 3.58 2.98 2.42
N ARG A 282 4.03 3.74 1.43
CA ARG A 282 5.25 3.46 0.66
C ARG A 282 6.50 3.42 1.55
N LEU A 283 6.66 4.39 2.44
CA LEU A 283 7.79 4.43 3.37
C LEU A 283 7.76 3.21 4.31
N ALA A 284 6.59 2.88 4.85
CA ALA A 284 6.41 1.69 5.69
C ALA A 284 6.70 0.38 4.94
N MET A 285 6.32 0.28 3.66
CA MET A 285 6.68 -0.87 2.80
C MET A 285 8.20 -1.01 2.66
N VAL A 286 8.92 0.08 2.38
CA VAL A 286 10.39 0.05 2.28
C VAL A 286 11.02 -0.37 3.61
N GLN A 287 10.48 0.06 4.75
CA GLN A 287 10.92 -0.41 6.07
C GLN A 287 10.67 -1.91 6.27
N ALA A 288 9.50 -2.41 5.89
CA ALA A 288 9.19 -3.84 5.96
C ALA A 288 10.19 -4.67 5.13
N LEU A 289 10.49 -4.21 3.91
CA LEU A 289 11.48 -4.84 3.04
C LEU A 289 12.91 -4.77 3.60
N LYS A 290 13.29 -3.65 4.22
CA LYS A 290 14.58 -3.50 4.93
C LYS A 290 14.77 -4.61 5.97
N PHE A 291 13.71 -4.92 6.73
CA PHE A 291 13.73 -6.00 7.73
C PHE A 291 13.50 -7.41 7.14
N GLY A 292 13.36 -7.54 5.82
CA GLY A 292 13.25 -8.83 5.15
C GLY A 292 11.84 -9.43 5.13
N VAL A 293 10.80 -8.63 5.34
CA VAL A 293 9.40 -9.05 5.12
C VAL A 293 9.22 -9.46 3.67
N ARG A 294 8.63 -10.63 3.43
CA ARG A 294 8.21 -11.06 2.09
C ARG A 294 6.80 -10.55 1.83
N ILE A 295 6.64 -9.74 0.80
CA ILE A 295 5.37 -9.09 0.47
C ILE A 295 4.85 -9.69 -0.83
N PHE A 296 3.63 -10.22 -0.81
CA PHE A 296 2.97 -10.79 -1.99
C PHE A 296 1.65 -10.07 -2.27
N SER A 297 1.46 -9.63 -3.52
CA SER A 297 0.24 -8.95 -3.94
C SER A 297 0.07 -8.99 -5.46
N PRO A 298 -1.14 -9.24 -5.99
CA PRO A 298 -2.37 -9.51 -5.25
C PRO A 298 -2.44 -10.98 -4.78
N CYS A 299 -2.75 -11.16 -3.49
CA CYS A 299 -2.98 -12.44 -2.83
C CYS A 299 -4.20 -12.27 -1.91
N ALA A 300 -5.39 -12.56 -2.44
CA ALA A 300 -6.62 -12.42 -1.69
C ALA A 300 -6.85 -13.63 -0.78
N ALA A 301 -6.94 -13.39 0.53
CA ALA A 301 -7.37 -14.41 1.48
C ALA A 301 -8.88 -14.66 1.34
N THR A 302 -9.25 -15.93 1.20
CA THR A 302 -10.64 -16.40 1.05
C THR A 302 -11.08 -17.30 2.19
N GLY A 303 -10.15 -17.83 2.97
CA GLY A 303 -10.46 -18.66 4.13
C GLY A 303 -9.35 -18.71 5.17
N LEU A 304 -9.71 -19.22 6.34
CA LEU A 304 -8.81 -19.50 7.45
C LEU A 304 -9.03 -20.95 7.87
N ASP A 305 -7.98 -21.74 7.80
CA ASP A 305 -7.97 -23.13 8.25
C ASP A 305 -7.32 -23.23 9.62
N LEU A 306 -8.10 -23.75 10.58
CA LEU A 306 -7.76 -23.89 11.99
C LEU A 306 -7.69 -25.36 12.43
N THR A 307 -7.54 -26.29 11.47
CA THR A 307 -7.45 -27.73 11.75
C THR A 307 -6.25 -28.09 12.63
N ASP A 308 -5.11 -27.39 12.48
CA ASP A 308 -3.99 -27.43 13.44
C ASP A 308 -3.99 -26.16 14.30
N PRO A 309 -4.31 -26.25 15.61
CA PRO A 309 -4.33 -25.10 16.51
C PRO A 309 -2.97 -24.40 16.70
N ARG A 310 -1.85 -25.07 16.36
CA ARG A 310 -0.50 -24.49 16.45
C ARG A 310 -0.02 -23.88 15.13
N HIS A 311 -0.63 -24.29 14.01
CA HIS A 311 -0.23 -23.88 12.67
C HIS A 311 -1.44 -23.45 11.82
N PRO A 312 -2.07 -22.30 12.13
CA PRO A 312 -3.14 -21.77 11.30
C PRO A 312 -2.66 -21.57 9.85
N ALA A 313 -3.56 -21.79 8.89
CA ALA A 313 -3.27 -21.60 7.48
C ALA A 313 -4.25 -20.63 6.82
N VAL A 314 -3.73 -19.70 6.03
CA VAL A 314 -4.53 -18.79 5.21
C VAL A 314 -4.78 -19.44 3.85
N VAL A 315 -6.05 -19.54 3.44
CA VAL A 315 -6.45 -20.03 2.12
C VAL A 315 -6.55 -18.84 1.18
N LEU A 316 -5.87 -18.90 0.04
CA LEU A 316 -5.89 -17.85 -0.98
C LEU A 316 -6.91 -18.14 -2.08
N ALA A 317 -7.24 -17.12 -2.86
CA ALA A 317 -8.21 -17.21 -3.95
C ALA A 317 -7.84 -18.21 -5.05
N ASP A 318 -6.55 -18.51 -5.23
CA ASP A 318 -6.04 -19.53 -6.16
C ASP A 318 -6.09 -20.95 -5.56
N GLY A 319 -6.59 -21.11 -4.33
CA GLY A 319 -6.69 -22.38 -3.61
C GLY A 319 -5.41 -22.76 -2.84
N SER A 320 -4.33 -21.98 -2.95
CA SER A 320 -3.12 -22.22 -2.18
C SER A 320 -3.35 -22.03 -0.67
N ARG A 321 -2.62 -22.82 0.13
CA ARG A 321 -2.66 -22.78 1.59
C ARG A 321 -1.30 -22.30 2.11
N VAL A 322 -1.30 -21.16 2.79
CA VAL A 322 -0.10 -20.58 3.40
C VAL A 322 -0.13 -20.86 4.90
N VAL A 323 0.75 -21.76 5.37
CA VAL A 323 0.83 -22.18 6.77
C VAL A 323 1.82 -21.30 7.53
N ALA A 324 1.47 -20.89 8.76
CA ALA A 324 2.38 -20.21 9.67
C ALA A 324 2.12 -20.59 11.13
N ARG A 325 3.03 -20.19 12.02
CA ARG A 325 2.86 -20.39 13.47
C ARG A 325 1.87 -19.39 14.09
N ALA A 326 1.63 -18.26 13.43
CA ALA A 326 0.63 -17.26 13.82
C ALA A 326 0.11 -16.46 12.61
N VAL A 327 -1.07 -15.86 12.75
CA VAL A 327 -1.71 -14.99 11.76
C VAL A 327 -2.15 -13.68 12.40
N ILE A 328 -1.83 -12.54 11.79
CA ILE A 328 -2.44 -11.24 12.08
C ILE A 328 -3.38 -10.88 10.92
N ALA A 329 -4.66 -10.76 11.21
CA ALA A 329 -5.68 -10.24 10.31
C ALA A 329 -5.74 -8.71 10.39
N ALA A 330 -5.40 -8.05 9.29
CA ALA A 330 -5.32 -6.59 9.15
C ALA A 330 -6.05 -6.08 7.89
N THR A 331 -7.09 -6.81 7.45
CA THR A 331 -7.85 -6.54 6.21
C THR A 331 -8.77 -5.31 6.28
N GLY A 332 -8.87 -4.68 7.45
CA GLY A 332 -9.59 -3.42 7.64
C GLY A 332 -11.10 -3.53 7.42
N ALA A 333 -11.68 -2.44 6.95
CA ALA A 333 -13.10 -2.34 6.60
C ALA A 333 -13.26 -1.69 5.22
N ARG A 334 -14.48 -1.60 4.72
CA ARG A 334 -14.88 -0.85 3.52
C ARG A 334 -15.99 0.11 3.91
N TYR A 335 -15.81 1.41 3.66
CA TYR A 335 -16.90 2.36 3.88
C TYR A 335 -18.05 2.05 2.93
N ARG A 336 -19.27 2.09 3.47
CA ARG A 336 -20.48 1.91 2.67
C ARG A 336 -20.67 3.11 1.77
N ARG A 337 -21.11 2.83 0.54
CA ARG A 337 -21.37 3.82 -0.50
C ARG A 337 -22.87 3.90 -0.75
N LEU A 338 -23.33 5.05 -1.25
CA LEU A 338 -24.64 5.12 -1.87
C LEU A 338 -24.53 4.55 -3.29
N ASP A 339 -25.51 3.74 -3.68
CA ASP A 339 -25.61 3.20 -5.03
C ASP A 339 -26.19 4.27 -5.97
N ILE A 340 -25.35 5.25 -6.31
CA ILE A 340 -25.71 6.38 -7.17
C ILE A 340 -24.64 6.59 -8.24
N ALA A 341 -25.10 7.01 -9.42
CA ALA A 341 -24.22 7.27 -10.55
C ALA A 341 -23.15 8.31 -10.17
N ARG A 342 -21.95 8.15 -10.74
CA ARG A 342 -20.81 9.07 -10.57
C ARG A 342 -20.22 9.16 -9.15
N TRP A 343 -20.67 8.34 -8.19
CA TRP A 343 -20.10 8.29 -6.83
C TRP A 343 -18.58 8.18 -6.84
N ALA A 344 -18.05 7.19 -7.56
CA ALA A 344 -16.61 6.93 -7.63
C ALA A 344 -15.81 8.13 -8.18
N ALA A 345 -16.35 8.87 -9.14
CA ALA A 345 -15.68 10.02 -9.73
C ALA A 345 -15.54 11.17 -8.71
N PHE A 346 -16.61 11.47 -7.97
CA PHE A 346 -16.58 12.52 -6.94
C PHE A 346 -15.83 12.10 -5.67
N GLU A 347 -15.81 10.80 -5.34
CA GLU A 347 -14.95 10.24 -4.29
C GLU A 347 -13.47 10.43 -4.66
N GLN A 348 -13.08 10.09 -5.90
CA GLN A 348 -11.72 10.30 -6.40
C GLN A 348 -11.32 11.79 -6.45
N ALA A 349 -12.27 12.67 -6.74
CA ALA A 349 -12.06 14.12 -6.71
C ALA A 349 -12.00 14.72 -5.28
N GLY A 350 -12.07 13.89 -4.23
CA GLY A 350 -12.02 14.33 -2.83
C GLY A 350 -13.26 15.10 -2.35
N CYS A 351 -14.35 15.04 -3.12
CA CYS A 351 -15.62 15.70 -2.81
C CYS A 351 -16.49 14.86 -1.86
N ILE A 352 -16.29 13.54 -1.84
CA ILE A 352 -16.96 12.62 -0.91
C ILE A 352 -15.97 12.19 0.18
N ARG A 353 -16.36 12.33 1.45
CA ARG A 353 -15.51 12.09 2.62
C ARG A 353 -16.21 11.20 3.64
N TYR A 354 -15.45 10.44 4.41
CA TYR A 354 -15.97 9.52 5.45
C TYR A 354 -15.58 9.95 6.87
N ALA A 355 -15.00 11.13 6.99
CA ALA A 355 -14.61 11.76 8.24
C ALA A 355 -14.73 13.29 8.09
N ALA A 356 -14.98 13.97 9.21
CA ALA A 356 -14.95 15.43 9.31
C ALA A 356 -13.93 15.78 10.41
N GLY A 357 -12.64 15.84 10.05
CA GLY A 357 -11.60 16.29 10.96
C GLY A 357 -11.59 17.82 11.12
N GLU A 358 -10.91 18.34 12.14
CA GLU A 358 -10.85 19.80 12.41
C GLU A 358 -10.34 20.63 11.22
N LEU A 359 -9.47 20.04 10.39
CA LEU A 359 -8.92 20.67 9.19
C LEU A 359 -9.91 20.65 8.02
N ASP A 360 -10.71 19.59 7.89
CA ASP A 360 -11.82 19.56 6.92
C ASP A 360 -12.82 20.65 7.27
N VAL A 361 -13.13 20.81 8.56
CA VAL A 361 -14.14 21.73 9.08
C VAL A 361 -13.84 23.19 8.72
N ARG A 362 -12.57 23.62 8.78
CA ARG A 362 -12.18 24.99 8.41
C ARG A 362 -12.21 25.26 6.90
N GLY A 363 -12.00 24.23 6.07
CA GLY A 363 -11.98 24.37 4.62
C GLY A 363 -13.34 24.64 3.97
N TYR A 364 -14.43 24.56 4.74
CA TYR A 364 -15.81 24.71 4.24
C TYR A 364 -16.56 25.91 4.84
N GLU A 365 -15.86 26.86 5.44
CA GLU A 365 -16.49 28.09 5.94
C GLU A 365 -17.28 28.78 4.81
N GLY A 366 -18.57 29.07 5.08
CA GLY A 366 -19.49 29.66 4.10
C GLY A 366 -19.92 28.75 2.95
N LEU A 367 -19.36 27.54 2.83
CA LEU A 367 -19.68 26.62 1.73
C LEU A 367 -20.83 25.67 2.11
N PRO A 368 -21.70 25.32 1.16
CA PRO A 368 -22.74 24.33 1.38
C PRO A 368 -22.14 22.92 1.42
N VAL A 369 -22.38 22.19 2.49
CA VAL A 369 -21.94 20.81 2.66
C VAL A 369 -23.10 19.91 3.01
N THR A 370 -23.01 18.64 2.62
CA THR A 370 -24.02 17.63 2.95
C THR A 370 -23.42 16.57 3.85
N VAL A 371 -24.11 16.21 4.92
CA VAL A 371 -23.80 15.06 5.77
C VAL A 371 -24.88 14.01 5.54
N VAL A 372 -24.50 12.77 5.27
CA VAL A 372 -25.45 11.65 5.07
C VAL A 372 -25.28 10.65 6.21
N GLY A 373 -26.32 10.44 7.00
CA GLY A 373 -26.33 9.46 8.09
C GLY A 373 -27.22 9.87 9.25
N GLY A 374 -27.79 8.89 9.94
CA GLY A 374 -28.76 9.10 11.03
C GLY A 374 -28.29 8.65 12.42
N ALA A 375 -26.99 8.48 12.63
CA ALA A 375 -26.42 8.00 13.90
C ALA A 375 -25.41 9.00 14.47
N ASN A 376 -24.91 8.76 15.68
CA ASN A 376 -24.04 9.69 16.42
C ASN A 376 -22.88 10.27 15.61
N SER A 377 -22.16 9.46 14.82
CA SER A 377 -21.04 9.94 14.01
C SER A 377 -21.45 11.01 12.99
N ALA A 378 -22.61 10.84 12.35
CA ALA A 378 -23.15 11.82 11.41
C ALA A 378 -23.55 13.12 12.15
N GLY A 379 -24.20 12.97 13.31
CA GLY A 379 -24.63 14.12 14.12
C GLY A 379 -23.46 14.95 14.66
N GLN A 380 -22.42 14.27 15.16
CA GLN A 380 -21.17 14.91 15.60
C GLN A 380 -20.50 15.65 14.44
N ALA A 381 -20.37 15.01 13.28
CA ALA A 381 -19.79 15.65 12.10
C ALA A 381 -20.59 16.88 11.64
N ALA A 382 -21.92 16.80 11.63
CA ALA A 382 -22.78 17.93 11.28
C ALA A 382 -22.59 19.12 12.22
N LEU A 383 -22.52 18.88 13.54
CA LEU A 383 -22.27 19.93 14.53
C LEU A 383 -20.86 20.51 14.40
N SER A 384 -19.83 19.67 14.18
CA SER A 384 -18.46 20.13 13.98
C SER A 384 -18.33 21.00 12.73
N LEU A 385 -18.89 20.58 11.59
CA LEU A 385 -18.88 21.36 10.34
C LEU A 385 -19.61 22.69 10.50
N ALA A 386 -20.77 22.68 11.17
CA ALA A 386 -21.53 23.89 11.44
C ALA A 386 -20.77 24.86 12.38
N ALA A 387 -20.07 24.33 13.39
CA ALA A 387 -19.20 25.12 14.26
C ALA A 387 -17.99 25.73 13.52
N GLY A 388 -17.55 25.11 12.42
CA GLY A 388 -16.55 25.67 11.50
C GLY A 388 -17.08 26.67 10.48
N GLY A 389 -18.37 27.06 10.57
CA GLY A 389 -18.97 28.04 9.68
C GLY A 389 -19.54 27.49 8.37
N ALA A 390 -19.60 26.17 8.18
CA ALA A 390 -20.21 25.58 6.99
C ALA A 390 -21.75 25.62 7.03
N ALA A 391 -22.38 25.74 5.87
CA ALA A 391 -23.83 25.60 5.73
C ALA A 391 -24.19 24.12 5.53
N VAL A 392 -24.63 23.45 6.61
CA VAL A 392 -24.76 21.99 6.65
C VAL A 392 -26.18 21.53 6.28
N ARG A 393 -26.28 20.55 5.40
CA ARG A 393 -27.51 19.77 5.15
C ARG A 393 -27.33 18.37 5.68
N LEU A 394 -28.12 17.96 6.67
CA LEU A 394 -28.08 16.60 7.22
C LEU A 394 -29.19 15.76 6.59
N ILE A 395 -28.83 14.76 5.80
CA ILE A 395 -29.74 13.86 5.09
C ILE A 395 -29.83 12.54 5.85
N VAL A 396 -31.07 12.19 6.23
CA VAL A 396 -31.38 11.00 7.02
C VAL A 396 -32.46 10.21 6.31
N ARG A 397 -32.17 8.92 6.06
CA ARG A 397 -33.10 8.02 5.38
C ARG A 397 -34.36 7.74 6.20
N GLY A 398 -34.23 7.65 7.53
CA GLY A 398 -35.37 7.47 8.42
C GLY A 398 -36.13 8.78 8.67
N ASP A 399 -37.39 8.67 9.07
CA ASP A 399 -38.24 9.83 9.37
C ASP A 399 -37.93 10.49 10.72
N ASP A 400 -37.31 9.74 11.63
CA ASP A 400 -36.88 10.22 12.94
C ASP A 400 -35.36 10.16 13.12
N LEU A 401 -34.77 11.31 13.42
CA LEU A 401 -33.36 11.46 13.77
C LEU A 401 -33.03 10.76 15.10
N GLY A 402 -33.97 10.73 16.05
CA GLY A 402 -33.79 10.16 17.39
C GLY A 402 -33.71 8.64 17.42
N ALA A 403 -34.12 7.95 16.36
CA ALA A 403 -34.17 6.48 16.31
C ALA A 403 -32.80 5.81 16.53
N LYS A 404 -31.70 6.44 16.06
CA LYS A 404 -30.33 5.92 16.20
C LYS A 404 -29.33 6.95 16.74
N MET A 405 -29.76 8.19 16.94
CA MET A 405 -28.92 9.27 17.43
C MET A 405 -29.26 9.56 18.89
N SER A 406 -28.25 9.78 19.73
CA SER A 406 -28.43 10.22 21.11
C SER A 406 -29.28 11.51 21.15
N SER A 407 -30.24 11.56 22.08
CA SER A 407 -31.23 12.64 22.19
C SER A 407 -30.60 14.04 22.20
N TYR A 408 -29.54 14.23 22.99
CA TYR A 408 -28.84 15.51 23.08
C TYR A 408 -28.25 15.98 21.74
N LEU A 409 -27.76 15.06 20.88
CA LEU A 409 -27.24 15.42 19.56
C LEU A 409 -28.39 15.80 18.64
N ALA A 410 -29.47 15.02 18.64
CA ALA A 410 -30.65 15.29 17.83
C ALA A 410 -31.26 16.66 18.16
N ASP A 411 -31.36 17.02 19.45
CA ASP A 411 -31.89 18.29 19.90
C ASP A 411 -31.00 19.48 19.51
N ARG A 412 -29.68 19.33 19.66
CA ARG A 412 -28.72 20.35 19.18
C ARG A 412 -28.82 20.55 17.67
N ILE A 413 -28.97 19.48 16.90
CA ILE A 413 -29.09 19.56 15.44
C ILE A 413 -30.39 20.27 15.01
N ARG A 414 -31.52 19.92 15.62
CA ARG A 414 -32.83 20.51 15.30
C ARG A 414 -32.87 22.03 15.53
N THR A 415 -32.10 22.51 16.50
CA THR A 415 -32.08 23.91 16.92
C THR A 415 -30.93 24.72 16.29
N HIS A 416 -29.99 24.08 15.59
CA HIS A 416 -28.82 24.76 15.05
C HIS A 416 -29.15 25.54 13.77
N PRO A 417 -28.92 26.87 13.72
CA PRO A 417 -29.35 27.70 12.59
C PRO A 417 -28.63 27.39 11.27
N ALA A 418 -27.39 26.90 11.34
CA ALA A 418 -26.60 26.51 10.17
C ALA A 418 -26.86 25.07 9.69
N ILE A 419 -27.69 24.27 10.37
CA ILE A 419 -27.98 22.88 9.99
C ILE A 419 -29.42 22.77 9.49
N ARG A 420 -29.59 22.33 8.25
CA ARG A 420 -30.90 21.96 7.68
C ARG A 420 -31.05 20.45 7.68
N LEU A 421 -32.02 19.95 8.43
CA LEU A 421 -32.33 18.52 8.55
C LEU A 421 -33.33 18.08 7.47
N HIS A 422 -33.00 17.01 6.74
CA HIS A 422 -33.87 16.35 5.77
C HIS A 422 -34.08 14.89 6.20
N THR A 423 -35.21 14.60 6.86
CA THR A 423 -35.62 13.24 7.21
C THR A 423 -36.47 12.59 6.11
N GLY A 424 -36.54 11.26 6.13
CA GLY A 424 -37.23 10.46 5.11
C GLY A 424 -36.63 10.59 3.71
N ALA A 425 -35.38 11.05 3.62
CA ALA A 425 -34.77 11.52 2.38
C ALA A 425 -33.46 10.80 2.07
N THR A 426 -33.18 10.64 0.77
CA THR A 426 -31.95 10.05 0.26
C THR A 426 -31.34 10.93 -0.83
N VAL A 427 -30.01 10.85 -0.96
CA VAL A 427 -29.30 11.45 -2.11
C VAL A 427 -29.46 10.49 -3.29
N ARG A 428 -29.96 11.02 -4.42
CA ARG A 428 -30.25 10.25 -5.64
C ARG A 428 -29.22 10.49 -6.73
N ASP A 429 -28.75 11.72 -6.89
CA ASP A 429 -27.80 12.09 -7.93
C ASP A 429 -26.72 13.05 -7.43
N LEU A 430 -25.55 12.97 -8.07
CA LEU A 430 -24.42 13.87 -7.88
C LEU A 430 -24.15 14.65 -9.16
N LEU A 431 -24.09 15.98 -9.04
CA LEU A 431 -23.99 16.90 -10.17
C LEU A 431 -22.76 17.81 -10.03
N GLY A 432 -22.13 18.11 -11.16
CA GLY A 432 -20.95 18.98 -11.26
C GLY A 432 -19.98 18.55 -12.36
N ASN A 433 -19.01 19.39 -12.70
CA ASN A 433 -17.98 19.09 -13.69
C ASN A 433 -16.59 18.98 -13.03
N GLY A 434 -16.10 17.75 -12.82
CA GLY A 434 -14.82 17.47 -12.14
C GLY A 434 -14.84 17.69 -10.61
N THR A 435 -15.68 18.58 -10.09
CA THR A 435 -15.91 18.79 -8.65
C THR A 435 -17.41 18.79 -8.35
N LEU A 436 -17.79 18.46 -7.11
CA LEU A 436 -19.20 18.42 -6.71
C LEU A 436 -19.73 19.85 -6.59
N GLU A 437 -20.83 20.12 -7.29
CA GLU A 437 -21.50 21.43 -7.29
C GLU A 437 -22.86 21.35 -6.62
N SER A 438 -23.58 20.24 -6.81
CA SER A 438 -24.90 20.04 -6.23
C SER A 438 -25.26 18.55 -6.16
N ILE A 439 -26.28 18.26 -5.36
CA ILE A 439 -26.87 16.93 -5.21
C ILE A 439 -28.38 17.00 -5.47
N VAL A 440 -28.97 15.87 -5.86
CA VAL A 440 -30.43 15.71 -5.90
C VAL A 440 -30.85 14.89 -4.69
N VAL A 441 -31.74 15.45 -3.87
CA VAL A 441 -32.28 14.79 -2.67
C VAL A 441 -33.77 14.55 -2.86
N GLY A 442 -34.26 13.36 -2.56
CA GLY A 442 -35.67 13.02 -2.69
C GLY A 442 -36.17 12.09 -1.58
N ARG A 443 -37.47 12.13 -1.34
CA ARG A 443 -38.20 11.13 -0.56
C ARG A 443 -38.78 10.09 -1.52
N ASP A 444 -38.97 8.87 -1.05
CA ASP A 444 -39.54 7.82 -1.90
C ASP A 444 -40.89 8.24 -2.48
N GLY A 445 -41.06 8.06 -3.80
CA GLY A 445 -42.24 8.49 -4.53
C GLY A 445 -42.35 9.99 -4.85
N THR A 446 -41.44 10.86 -4.37
CA THR A 446 -41.46 12.30 -4.70
C THR A 446 -40.40 12.66 -5.75
N PRO A 447 -40.62 13.72 -6.57
CA PRO A 447 -39.54 14.33 -7.36
C PRO A 447 -38.37 14.76 -6.47
N GLY A 448 -37.16 14.67 -7.01
CA GLY A 448 -35.95 15.11 -6.31
C GLY A 448 -35.77 16.62 -6.36
N GLN A 449 -35.26 17.21 -5.28
CA GLN A 449 -34.87 18.61 -5.19
C GLN A 449 -33.36 18.75 -5.40
N ARG A 450 -32.93 19.64 -6.27
CA ARG A 450 -31.53 20.01 -6.44
C ARG A 450 -31.09 20.95 -5.30
N LEU A 451 -29.99 20.61 -4.64
CA LEU A 451 -29.42 21.36 -3.52
C LEU A 451 -27.92 21.60 -3.78
N ASP A 452 -27.45 22.83 -3.56
CA ASP A 452 -26.04 23.16 -3.67
C ASP A 452 -25.22 22.36 -2.65
N CYS A 453 -24.06 21.87 -3.09
CA CYS A 453 -23.21 21.00 -2.29
C CYS A 453 -21.79 20.99 -2.84
N ARG A 454 -20.82 21.46 -2.05
CA ARG A 454 -19.38 21.46 -2.38
C ARG A 454 -18.66 20.23 -1.85
N ALA A 455 -19.20 19.58 -0.82
CA ALA A 455 -18.68 18.34 -0.26
C ALA A 455 -19.78 17.52 0.39
N LEU A 456 -19.68 16.19 0.25
CA LEU A 456 -20.57 15.22 0.86
C LEU A 456 -19.79 14.38 1.88
N PHE A 457 -20.23 14.37 3.13
CA PHE A 457 -19.69 13.58 4.21
C PHE A 457 -20.60 12.38 4.49
N CYS A 458 -20.14 11.18 4.15
CA CYS A 458 -20.91 9.95 4.22
C CYS A 458 -20.61 9.19 5.52
N PHE A 459 -21.62 9.04 6.39
CA PHE A 459 -21.55 8.34 7.67
C PHE A 459 -22.62 7.25 7.75
N ILE A 460 -22.76 6.45 6.69
CA ILE A 460 -23.74 5.34 6.63
C ILE A 460 -23.16 3.99 7.12
N GLY A 461 -21.93 4.01 7.62
CA GLY A 461 -21.23 2.88 8.22
C GLY A 461 -20.11 2.33 7.35
N ALA A 462 -19.48 1.27 7.84
CA ALA A 462 -18.46 0.50 7.14
C ALA A 462 -18.66 -0.98 7.42
N ASP A 463 -18.31 -1.82 6.46
CA ASP A 463 -18.37 -3.28 6.56
C ASP A 463 -16.94 -3.82 6.71
N PRO A 464 -16.65 -4.61 7.75
CA PRO A 464 -15.33 -5.20 7.96
C PRO A 464 -15.03 -6.23 6.87
N VAL A 465 -13.78 -6.32 6.44
CA VAL A 465 -13.34 -7.35 5.48
C VAL A 465 -13.00 -8.64 6.26
N SER A 466 -14.02 -9.24 6.88
CA SER A 466 -13.85 -10.36 7.81
C SER A 466 -14.36 -11.71 7.28
N ASP A 467 -14.95 -11.75 6.08
CA ASP A 467 -15.62 -12.96 5.55
C ASP A 467 -14.72 -14.20 5.50
N TRP A 468 -13.43 -14.01 5.21
CA TRP A 468 -12.42 -15.07 5.18
C TRP A 468 -12.06 -15.65 6.55
N LEU A 469 -12.42 -14.98 7.65
CA LEU A 469 -12.16 -15.41 9.04
C LEU A 469 -13.29 -16.30 9.57
N THR A 470 -13.49 -17.45 8.93
CA THR A 470 -14.41 -18.48 9.41
C THR A 470 -13.92 -19.08 10.73
N GLY A 471 -14.83 -19.30 11.68
CA GLY A 471 -14.48 -19.83 13.02
C GLY A 471 -13.99 -18.78 14.02
N VAL A 472 -13.89 -17.50 13.63
CA VAL A 472 -13.54 -16.39 14.52
C VAL A 472 -14.80 -15.63 14.96
N ALA A 473 -14.90 -15.32 16.26
CA ALA A 473 -16.00 -14.57 16.84
C ALA A 473 -16.05 -13.11 16.34
N LYS A 474 -17.25 -12.65 15.99
CA LYS A 474 -17.53 -11.33 15.43
C LYS A 474 -18.73 -10.69 16.12
N ASP A 475 -18.82 -9.37 16.09
CA ASP A 475 -20.02 -8.65 16.53
C ASP A 475 -21.15 -8.74 15.48
N ASP A 476 -22.34 -8.25 15.81
CA ASP A 476 -23.52 -8.27 14.92
C ASP A 476 -23.32 -7.50 13.60
N ARG A 477 -22.23 -6.72 13.49
CA ARG A 477 -21.85 -5.97 12.29
C ARG A 477 -20.65 -6.62 11.56
N GLY A 478 -20.23 -7.81 11.99
CA GLY A 478 -19.15 -8.58 11.41
C GLY A 478 -17.74 -8.18 11.85
N PHE A 479 -17.57 -7.23 12.78
CA PHE A 479 -16.23 -6.81 13.23
C PHE A 479 -15.67 -7.82 14.21
N VAL A 480 -14.37 -8.10 14.11
CA VAL A 480 -13.73 -9.19 14.87
C VAL A 480 -13.59 -8.82 16.34
N HIS A 481 -14.01 -9.72 17.23
CA HIS A 481 -13.76 -9.60 18.67
C HIS A 481 -12.33 -10.02 19.01
N THR A 482 -11.72 -9.30 19.94
CA THR A 482 -10.34 -9.54 20.40
C THR A 482 -10.20 -9.28 21.89
N GLY A 483 -9.22 -9.91 22.55
CA GLY A 483 -8.84 -9.57 23.93
C GLY A 483 -9.90 -9.97 24.96
N GLY A 484 -10.46 -11.17 24.84
CA GLY A 484 -11.35 -11.76 25.86
C GLY A 484 -10.63 -11.98 27.20
N ARG A 485 -11.38 -12.30 28.27
CA ARG A 485 -10.87 -12.36 29.67
C ARG A 485 -9.63 -13.25 29.89
N SER A 486 -9.35 -14.22 29.02
CA SER A 486 -8.19 -15.12 29.08
C SER A 486 -7.33 -15.09 27.80
N ALA A 487 -7.66 -14.23 26.83
CA ALA A 487 -6.93 -14.12 25.58
C ALA A 487 -5.86 -13.03 25.67
N LEU A 488 -4.77 -13.18 24.92
CA LEU A 488 -3.78 -12.12 24.78
C LEU A 488 -4.41 -10.88 24.11
N PRO A 489 -3.86 -9.67 24.33
CA PRO A 489 -4.25 -8.49 23.58
C PRO A 489 -4.27 -8.76 22.06
N PHE A 490 -5.29 -8.25 21.37
CA PHE A 490 -5.52 -8.46 19.92
C PHE A 490 -5.78 -9.90 19.48
N GLN A 491 -5.65 -10.90 20.35
CA GLN A 491 -5.97 -12.29 20.01
C GLN A 491 -7.48 -12.45 19.85
N THR A 492 -7.87 -13.14 18.78
CA THR A 492 -9.26 -13.46 18.48
C THR A 492 -9.77 -14.62 19.34
N SER A 493 -10.97 -15.13 19.08
CA SER A 493 -11.45 -16.38 19.70
C SER A 493 -10.63 -17.61 19.32
N SER A 494 -9.78 -17.52 18.29
CA SER A 494 -8.89 -18.60 17.85
C SER A 494 -7.47 -18.35 18.34
N PRO A 495 -6.81 -19.33 19.00
CA PRO A 495 -5.40 -19.24 19.37
C PRO A 495 -4.51 -18.91 18.17
N ARG A 496 -3.46 -18.10 18.40
CA ARG A 496 -2.46 -17.70 17.38
C ARG A 496 -3.02 -16.91 16.19
N VAL A 497 -4.30 -16.53 16.23
CA VAL A 497 -4.94 -15.64 15.28
C VAL A 497 -5.28 -14.33 15.99
N PHE A 498 -4.73 -13.24 15.48
CA PHE A 498 -4.88 -11.89 16.01
C PHE A 498 -5.59 -11.01 14.99
N ALA A 499 -6.28 -9.96 15.44
CA ALA A 499 -6.91 -8.98 14.56
C ALA A 499 -6.59 -7.55 15.01
N VAL A 500 -6.25 -6.69 14.05
CA VAL A 500 -5.79 -5.32 14.30
C VAL A 500 -6.44 -4.31 13.36
N GLY A 501 -6.47 -3.05 13.80
CA GLY A 501 -6.95 -1.93 13.02
C GLY A 501 -8.44 -2.02 12.73
N ASP A 502 -8.85 -1.50 11.58
CA ASP A 502 -10.26 -1.28 11.26
C ASP A 502 -11.09 -2.56 11.11
N LEU A 503 -10.47 -3.73 11.11
CA LEU A 503 -11.17 -5.01 11.14
C LEU A 503 -11.82 -5.30 12.51
N ARG A 504 -11.25 -4.74 13.58
CA ARG A 504 -11.56 -5.07 14.96
C ARG A 504 -12.78 -4.30 15.47
N SER A 505 -13.56 -4.94 16.33
CA SER A 505 -14.65 -4.29 17.04
C SER A 505 -14.09 -3.30 18.08
N GLY A 506 -14.66 -2.11 18.14
CA GLY A 506 -14.22 -1.04 19.06
C GLY A 506 -12.89 -0.34 18.70
N SER A 507 -12.28 -0.60 17.54
CA SER A 507 -11.09 0.14 17.10
C SER A 507 -11.43 1.61 16.79
N ILE A 508 -10.48 2.52 16.96
CA ILE A 508 -10.66 3.98 16.80
C ILE A 508 -10.79 4.43 15.32
N LYS A 509 -10.48 3.55 14.35
CA LYS A 509 -10.54 3.82 12.90
C LYS A 509 -9.67 5.02 12.47
N ARG A 510 -8.41 5.03 12.91
CA ARG A 510 -7.41 6.07 12.63
C ARG A 510 -6.11 5.44 12.18
N VAL A 511 -5.41 6.10 11.25
CA VAL A 511 -4.16 5.59 10.68
C VAL A 511 -3.09 5.35 11.75
N ALA A 512 -2.83 6.33 12.63
CA ALA A 512 -1.84 6.19 13.70
C ALA A 512 -2.19 5.06 14.70
N THR A 513 -3.47 4.97 15.09
CA THR A 513 -3.94 3.87 15.96
C THR A 513 -3.82 2.52 15.26
N ALA A 514 -4.15 2.43 13.98
CA ALA A 514 -4.03 1.20 13.20
C ALA A 514 -2.58 0.71 13.15
N VAL A 515 -1.61 1.60 12.89
CA VAL A 515 -0.17 1.29 12.94
C VAL A 515 0.23 0.81 14.35
N GLY A 516 -0.20 1.53 15.39
CA GLY A 516 0.10 1.18 16.78
C GLY A 516 -0.49 -0.17 17.22
N GLU A 517 -1.72 -0.49 16.81
CA GLU A 517 -2.34 -1.80 17.07
C GLU A 517 -1.56 -2.91 16.36
N GLY A 518 -1.17 -2.70 15.10
CA GLY A 518 -0.34 -3.62 14.34
C GLY A 518 0.98 -3.94 15.05
N ALA A 519 1.71 -2.91 15.46
CA ALA A 519 2.95 -3.05 16.22
C ALA A 519 2.72 -3.75 17.57
N SER A 520 1.70 -3.34 18.32
CA SER A 520 1.42 -3.88 19.66
C SER A 520 1.02 -5.36 19.64
N ALA A 521 0.37 -5.82 18.57
CA ALA A 521 -0.01 -7.22 18.43
C ALA A 521 1.19 -8.16 18.33
N VAL A 522 2.36 -7.69 17.87
CA VAL A 522 3.58 -8.50 17.73
C VAL A 522 4.07 -9.04 19.08
N SER A 523 3.95 -8.27 20.16
CA SER A 523 4.25 -8.77 21.51
C SER A 523 3.36 -9.95 21.90
N SER A 524 2.08 -9.92 21.50
CA SER A 524 1.15 -11.02 21.76
C SER A 524 1.44 -12.24 20.86
N VAL A 525 1.91 -12.01 19.63
CA VAL A 525 2.45 -13.08 18.79
C VAL A 525 3.62 -13.76 19.49
N HIS A 526 4.63 -13.02 19.96
CA HIS A 526 5.78 -13.60 20.67
C HIS A 526 5.35 -14.41 21.91
N ALA A 527 4.42 -13.90 22.71
CA ALA A 527 3.89 -14.62 23.85
C ALA A 527 3.23 -15.96 23.43
N ALA A 528 2.38 -15.94 22.40
CA ALA A 528 1.73 -17.16 21.90
C ALA A 528 2.73 -18.17 21.30
N LEU A 529 3.84 -17.70 20.72
CA LEU A 529 4.90 -18.54 20.15
C LEU A 529 5.87 -19.08 21.21
N ALA A 530 5.96 -18.46 22.38
CA ALA A 530 6.83 -18.91 23.48
C ALA A 530 6.35 -20.22 24.11
N ASP A 531 5.04 -20.47 24.10
CA ASP A 531 4.40 -21.71 24.57
C ASP A 531 4.79 -22.96 23.75
N ASP A 532 5.57 -22.81 22.66
CA ASP A 532 6.11 -23.93 21.88
C ASP A 532 7.40 -24.54 22.49
N ARG A 533 7.96 -23.97 23.57
CA ARG A 533 9.15 -24.55 24.23
C ARG A 533 8.75 -25.76 25.08
N PRO A 534 9.44 -26.92 24.96
CA PRO A 534 9.24 -28.02 25.90
C PRO A 534 9.55 -27.51 27.32
N PRO A 535 8.80 -27.96 28.35
CA PRO A 535 9.08 -27.55 29.72
C PRO A 535 10.54 -27.90 30.03
N THR A 536 11.32 -26.90 30.42
CA THR A 536 12.66 -27.13 30.96
C THR A 536 12.50 -28.05 32.17
N ALA A 537 13.11 -29.24 32.10
CA ALA A 537 13.11 -30.17 33.21
C ALA A 537 13.61 -29.43 34.47
N PRO A 538 12.92 -29.58 35.63
CA PRO A 538 13.39 -28.99 36.86
C PRO A 538 14.80 -29.51 37.16
N ARG A 539 15.71 -28.58 37.48
CA ARG A 539 17.09 -28.88 37.88
C ARG A 539 17.13 -29.72 39.16
#